data_AF-A0A8B7YT91-F1
#
_entry.id   AF-A0A8B7YT91-F1
#
_cell.length_a   1.000
_cell.length_b   1.000
_cell.length_c   1.000
_cell.angle_alpha   90.00
_cell.angle_beta   90.00
_cell.angle_gamma   90.00
#
_symmetry.space_group_name_H-M   'P 1'
#
loop_
_entity.id
_entity.type
_entity.pdbx_description
1 polymer ?
#
loop_
_entity_poly.entity_id
_entity_poly.type
_entity_poly.pdbx_seq_one_letter_code
_entity_poly.pdbx_strand_id
1 'polypeptide(L)'
;MSRTCTQGPTAYQELFTCADVTGNSAEYTGVAEFVAVTCVNPSQHLVFARHARMDGDLVKHLGGCHCGKVRFEVQAPTKLTVFNCNCSICVMKGIRPFTVPSSNFKLLQGEDNLTCYTYNTKQAQHFFCKTCGVESFYTPRLLPNDKGVLINCLDKGTLETTDITVIDFDGQNWNEAVEKYNTNIKEVSEDSDSKSDK
;
A
#
# COMPACT_ATOMS: atom_id res chain seq x y z
N MET A 1 -13.43 4.97 22.17
CA MET A 1 -14.30 4.26 21.21
C MET A 1 -13.47 3.89 19.99
N SER A 2 -12.97 2.65 19.92
CA SER A 2 -12.29 2.11 18.74
C SER A 2 -13.35 1.88 17.66
N ARG A 3 -13.30 2.67 16.58
CA ARG A 3 -14.10 2.37 15.38
C ARG A 3 -13.32 1.33 14.59
N THR A 4 -14.01 0.27 14.17
CA THR A 4 -13.50 -0.75 13.25
C THR A 4 -12.99 -0.07 11.99
N CYS A 5 -11.71 -0.24 11.66
CA CYS A 5 -11.25 0.01 10.30
C CYS A 5 -11.82 -1.10 9.45
N THR A 6 -12.80 -0.78 8.62
CA THR A 6 -13.18 -1.65 7.53
C THR A 6 -11.98 -1.77 6.61
N GLN A 7 -11.66 -2.99 6.18
CA GLN A 7 -10.92 -3.14 4.93
C GLN A 7 -11.66 -2.29 3.88
N GLY A 8 -10.94 -1.55 3.04
CA GLY A 8 -11.55 -0.72 1.99
C GLY A 8 -12.62 -1.50 1.21
N PRO A 9 -13.64 -0.83 0.65
CA PRO A 9 -14.86 -1.50 0.19
C PRO A 9 -14.56 -2.64 -0.78
N THR A 10 -14.96 -3.85 -0.41
CA THR A 10 -15.23 -4.94 -1.35
C THR A 10 -16.51 -4.58 -2.11
N ALA A 11 -16.38 -4.36 -3.42
CA ALA A 11 -17.43 -4.27 -4.44
C ALA A 11 -18.86 -3.93 -3.94
N TYR A 12 -19.32 -2.70 -4.17
CA TYR A 12 -20.74 -2.34 -4.06
C TYR A 12 -21.31 -2.05 -5.46
N GLN A 13 -22.26 -2.90 -5.88
CA GLN A 13 -23.26 -2.55 -6.89
C GLN A 13 -24.27 -1.61 -6.23
N GLU A 14 -24.20 -0.32 -6.52
CA GLU A 14 -25.37 0.56 -6.38
C GLU A 14 -25.65 1.18 -7.76
N LEU A 15 -26.88 0.98 -8.22
CA LEU A 15 -27.44 1.63 -9.40
C LEU A 15 -27.62 3.11 -9.09
N PHE A 16 -26.81 3.96 -9.69
CA PHE A 16 -27.06 5.40 -9.74
C PHE A 16 -27.51 5.78 -11.14
N THR A 17 -28.72 6.31 -11.25
CA THR A 17 -29.18 7.05 -12.43
C THR A 17 -28.63 8.47 -12.37
N CYS A 18 -27.71 8.82 -13.26
CA CYS A 18 -27.31 10.20 -13.51
C CYS A 18 -28.09 10.74 -14.72
N ALA A 19 -28.82 11.83 -14.54
CA ALA A 19 -29.32 12.66 -15.63
C ALA A 19 -28.40 13.89 -15.74
N ASP A 20 -27.84 14.13 -16.92
CA ASP A 20 -27.06 15.34 -17.19
C ASP A 20 -27.96 16.57 -17.38
N VAL A 21 -27.41 17.76 -17.13
CA VAL A 21 -28.08 19.08 -17.15
C VAL A 21 -28.66 19.47 -18.54
N THR A 22 -28.46 18.63 -19.56
CA THR A 22 -29.00 18.80 -20.93
C THR A 22 -30.02 17.73 -21.34
N GLY A 23 -30.36 16.77 -20.47
CA GLY A 23 -31.51 15.88 -20.66
C GLY A 23 -31.40 14.79 -21.72
N ASN A 24 -30.20 14.41 -22.18
CA ASN A 24 -30.03 13.29 -23.13
C ASN A 24 -29.48 12.03 -22.46
N SER A 25 -30.15 10.90 -22.66
CA SER A 25 -29.70 9.56 -22.31
C SER A 25 -29.12 8.86 -23.54
N ALA A 26 -27.95 8.24 -23.41
CA ALA A 26 -27.40 7.32 -24.40
C ALA A 26 -27.08 5.98 -23.72
N GLU A 27 -27.69 4.90 -24.20
CA GLU A 27 -27.37 3.53 -23.79
C GLU A 27 -26.16 3.03 -24.59
N TYR A 28 -25.15 2.50 -23.91
CA TYR A 28 -24.01 1.86 -24.55
C TYR A 28 -23.93 0.39 -24.09
N THR A 29 -24.02 -0.53 -25.06
CA THR A 29 -23.83 -1.97 -24.84
C THR A 29 -22.47 -2.39 -25.39
N GLY A 30 -21.52 -2.59 -24.48
CA GLY A 30 -20.16 -3.04 -24.82
C GLY A 30 -19.32 -3.22 -23.55
N VAL A 31 -18.42 -4.19 -23.55
CA VAL A 31 -17.52 -4.52 -22.43
C VAL A 31 -16.59 -3.34 -22.13
N ALA A 32 -16.92 -2.56 -21.10
CA ALA A 32 -16.23 -1.33 -20.77
C ALA A 32 -14.99 -1.58 -19.89
N GLU A 33 -13.83 -1.17 -20.40
CA GLU A 33 -12.75 -0.57 -19.60
C GLU A 33 -13.36 0.44 -18.62
N PHE A 34 -12.96 0.39 -17.36
CA PHE A 34 -13.43 1.34 -16.35
C PHE A 34 -12.74 2.70 -16.53
N VAL A 35 -13.39 3.61 -17.25
CA VAL A 35 -13.17 5.06 -17.14
C VAL A 35 -14.11 5.58 -16.06
N ALA A 36 -13.56 5.92 -14.89
CA ALA A 36 -14.28 6.68 -13.89
C ALA A 36 -14.16 8.18 -14.21
N VAL A 37 -15.25 8.80 -14.68
CA VAL A 37 -15.35 10.25 -14.81
C VAL A 37 -15.65 10.84 -13.44
N THR A 38 -14.63 11.37 -12.78
CA THR A 38 -14.80 12.37 -11.72
C THR A 38 -14.45 13.74 -12.29
N CYS A 39 -15.37 14.70 -12.20
CA CYS A 39 -15.16 16.11 -12.54
C CYS A 39 -14.19 16.79 -11.56
N VAL A 40 -12.92 16.39 -11.57
CA VAL A 40 -11.81 17.07 -10.91
C VAL A 40 -10.62 17.07 -11.86
N ASN A 41 -10.20 18.29 -12.20
CA ASN A 41 -9.09 18.72 -13.06
C ASN A 41 -8.12 17.62 -13.60
N PRO A 42 -8.07 17.37 -14.93
CA PRO A 42 -7.26 16.30 -15.55
C PRO A 42 -5.73 16.54 -15.56
N SER A 43 -5.22 17.58 -14.91
CA SER A 43 -3.77 17.88 -14.83
C SER A 43 -3.09 17.38 -13.54
N GLN A 44 -3.81 16.72 -12.62
CA GLN A 44 -3.24 16.19 -11.37
C GLN A 44 -3.21 14.65 -11.28
N HIS A 45 -3.59 13.94 -12.35
CA HIS A 45 -3.73 12.48 -12.37
C HIS A 45 -2.70 11.79 -13.28
N LEU A 46 -1.42 12.14 -13.16
CA LEU A 46 -0.29 11.35 -13.68
C LEU A 46 0.84 11.61 -12.66
N VAL A 47 1.14 10.74 -11.69
CA VAL A 47 1.84 9.45 -11.81
C VAL A 47 1.64 8.69 -10.49
N PHE A 48 0.79 7.67 -10.45
CA PHE A 48 0.71 6.74 -9.30
C PHE A 48 0.70 5.29 -9.78
N ALA A 49 1.63 4.98 -10.68
CA ALA A 49 1.88 3.61 -11.12
C ALA A 49 3.38 3.44 -11.35
N ARG A 50 4.09 3.15 -10.26
CA ARG A 50 5.18 2.17 -10.19
C ARG A 50 5.75 2.24 -8.79
N HIS A 51 5.45 1.21 -8.02
CA HIS A 51 6.18 0.87 -6.81
C HIS A 51 7.69 0.98 -7.09
N ALA A 52 8.49 1.32 -6.08
CA ALA A 52 9.91 0.98 -6.07
C ALA A 52 10.04 -0.40 -6.70
N ARG A 53 10.65 -0.48 -7.88
CA ARG A 53 10.53 -1.65 -8.73
C ARG A 53 10.86 -2.86 -7.87
N MET A 54 9.90 -3.76 -7.75
CA MET A 54 10.20 -5.12 -7.35
C MET A 54 10.88 -5.78 -8.55
N ASP A 55 12.10 -5.33 -8.86
CA ASP A 55 12.93 -5.91 -9.91
C ASP A 55 13.42 -7.27 -9.39
N GLY A 56 12.80 -8.34 -9.88
CA GLY A 56 13.18 -9.71 -9.54
C GLY A 56 11.98 -10.64 -9.46
N ASP A 57 12.25 -11.94 -9.51
CA ASP A 57 11.23 -12.96 -9.35
C ASP A 57 10.58 -12.82 -7.96
N LEU A 58 9.24 -12.74 -7.96
CA LEU A 58 8.48 -12.70 -6.73
C LEU A 58 8.55 -14.07 -6.06
N VAL A 59 8.90 -14.06 -4.78
CA VAL A 59 8.87 -15.25 -3.94
C VAL A 59 7.85 -15.09 -2.83
N LYS A 60 7.32 -16.22 -2.35
CA LYS A 60 6.36 -16.22 -1.26
C LYS A 60 7.08 -16.09 0.07
N HIS A 61 6.71 -15.07 0.84
CA HIS A 61 7.08 -14.91 2.23
C HIS A 61 5.89 -15.17 3.14
N LEU A 62 6.13 -15.84 4.26
CA LEU A 62 5.15 -15.99 5.33
C LEU A 62 5.51 -15.08 6.49
N GLY A 63 4.50 -14.63 7.22
CA GLY A 63 4.71 -13.80 8.39
C GLY A 63 3.50 -13.74 9.30
N GLY A 64 3.63 -13.01 10.40
CA GLY A 64 2.56 -12.86 11.36
C GLY A 64 2.96 -12.07 12.60
N CYS A 65 2.04 -12.05 13.57
CA CYS A 65 2.32 -11.49 14.88
C CYS A 65 3.08 -12.50 15.76
N HIS A 66 3.66 -12.02 16.86
CA HIS A 66 4.47 -12.84 17.78
C HIS A 66 3.75 -14.08 18.32
N CYS A 67 2.47 -13.95 18.68
CA CYS A 67 1.72 -15.08 19.25
C CYS A 67 1.10 -16.01 18.20
N GLY A 68 1.36 -15.78 16.91
CA GLY A 68 0.88 -16.63 15.81
C GLY A 68 -0.62 -16.54 15.50
N LYS A 69 -1.41 -15.77 16.26
CA LYS A 69 -2.86 -15.63 16.00
C LYS A 69 -3.19 -14.85 14.74
N VAL A 70 -2.28 -14.00 14.27
CA VAL A 70 -2.40 -13.25 13.01
C VAL A 70 -1.32 -13.78 12.08
N ARG A 71 -1.72 -14.30 10.92
CA ARG A 71 -0.83 -14.90 9.92
C ARG A 71 -1.18 -14.38 8.54
N PHE A 72 -0.16 -14.14 7.72
CA PHE A 72 -0.32 -13.69 6.33
C PHE A 72 0.72 -14.33 5.41
N GLU A 73 0.46 -14.26 4.12
CA GLU A 73 1.45 -14.47 3.07
C GLU A 73 1.60 -13.20 2.24
N VAL A 74 2.81 -12.99 1.72
CA VAL A 74 3.13 -11.87 0.84
C VAL A 74 4.07 -12.30 -0.29
N GLN A 75 3.76 -11.88 -1.52
CA GLN A 75 4.61 -12.05 -2.69
C GLN A 75 5.52 -10.82 -2.85
N ALA A 76 6.81 -11.00 -2.68
CA ALA A 76 7.80 -9.94 -2.76
C ALA A 76 9.15 -10.49 -3.25
N PRO A 77 10.01 -9.68 -3.89
CA PRO A 77 11.33 -10.12 -4.33
C PRO A 77 12.21 -10.49 -3.14
N THR A 78 13.29 -11.22 -3.40
CA THR A 78 14.36 -11.47 -2.41
C THR A 78 15.21 -10.23 -2.14
N LYS A 79 15.05 -9.15 -2.88
CA LYS A 79 15.70 -7.87 -2.58
C LYS A 79 14.65 -6.88 -2.10
N LEU A 80 14.62 -6.60 -0.80
CA LEU A 80 13.63 -5.73 -0.20
C LEU A 80 14.20 -4.35 0.07
N THR A 81 13.44 -3.33 -0.35
CA THR A 81 13.68 -1.95 0.06
C THR A 81 12.70 -1.60 1.17
N VAL A 82 13.22 -1.32 2.35
CA VAL A 82 12.43 -0.92 3.53
C VAL A 82 12.60 0.56 3.84
N PHE A 83 11.54 1.18 4.35
CA PHE A 83 11.55 2.58 4.72
C PHE A 83 11.84 2.75 6.22
N ASN A 84 12.72 3.70 6.54
CA ASN A 84 12.98 4.15 7.90
C ASN A 84 12.40 5.56 8.06
N CYS A 85 11.14 5.62 8.52
CA CYS A 85 10.39 6.86 8.62
C CYS A 85 10.56 7.53 9.99
N ASN A 86 10.88 8.83 9.98
CA ASN A 86 11.12 9.62 11.20
C ASN A 86 9.85 10.23 11.84
N CYS A 87 8.64 9.92 11.35
CA CYS A 87 7.42 10.47 11.95
C CYS A 87 7.15 9.86 13.34
N SER A 88 6.39 10.57 14.17
CA SER A 88 6.21 10.23 15.59
C SER A 88 5.77 8.78 15.83
N ILE A 89 4.77 8.28 15.09
CA ILE A 89 4.30 6.90 15.27
C ILE A 89 5.33 5.86 14.80
N CYS A 90 6.05 6.13 13.71
CA CYS A 90 7.02 5.20 13.14
C CYS A 90 8.25 5.08 14.05
N VAL A 91 8.74 6.21 14.55
CA VAL A 91 9.86 6.26 15.50
C VAL A 91 9.49 5.53 16.81
N MET A 92 8.32 5.82 17.38
CA MET A 92 7.90 5.19 18.64
C MET A 92 7.72 3.66 18.52
N LYS A 93 7.27 3.18 17.35
CA LYS A 93 7.09 1.75 17.11
C LYS A 93 8.35 1.05 16.58
N GLY A 94 9.35 1.80 16.10
CA GLY A 94 10.55 1.26 15.47
C GLY A 94 10.26 0.43 14.21
N ILE A 95 9.26 0.81 13.42
CA ILE A 95 8.83 0.02 12.25
C ILE A 95 9.74 0.25 11.04
N ARG A 96 10.02 -0.83 10.31
CA ARG A 96 10.70 -0.82 9.00
C ARG A 96 9.88 -1.60 7.98
N PRO A 97 8.94 -0.95 7.29
CA PRO A 97 8.09 -1.63 6.34
C PRO A 97 8.65 -1.59 4.92
N PHE A 98 8.33 -2.61 4.14
CA PHE A 98 8.31 -2.55 2.67
C PHE A 98 6.86 -2.59 2.19
N THR A 99 6.58 -1.97 1.04
CA THR A 99 5.21 -1.88 0.50
C THR A 99 5.01 -2.84 -0.64
N VAL A 100 3.89 -3.56 -0.63
CA VAL A 100 3.45 -4.45 -1.70
C VAL A 100 2.05 -4.05 -2.17
N PRO A 101 1.71 -4.28 -3.46
CA PRO A 101 0.33 -4.19 -3.91
C PRO A 101 -0.59 -5.09 -3.08
N SER A 102 -1.83 -4.67 -2.83
CA SER A 102 -2.76 -5.54 -2.10
C SER A 102 -3.03 -6.89 -2.78
N SER A 103 -2.87 -6.99 -4.11
CA SER A 103 -2.95 -8.27 -4.84
C SER A 103 -1.87 -9.27 -4.42
N ASN A 104 -0.75 -8.78 -3.88
CA ASN A 104 0.39 -9.59 -3.46
C ASN A 104 0.34 -9.91 -1.97
N PHE A 105 -0.67 -9.45 -1.23
CA PHE A 105 -0.82 -9.69 0.19
C PHE A 105 -2.10 -10.48 0.46
N LYS A 106 -2.01 -11.49 1.33
CA LYS A 106 -3.17 -12.25 1.77
C LYS A 106 -3.11 -12.54 3.25
N LEU A 107 -4.14 -12.09 3.98
CA LEU A 107 -4.35 -12.48 5.37
C LEU A 107 -4.83 -13.93 5.40
N LEU A 108 -4.09 -14.79 6.10
CA LEU A 108 -4.39 -16.22 6.22
C LEU A 108 -5.24 -16.53 7.46
N GLN A 109 -5.01 -15.78 8.55
CA GLN A 109 -5.70 -15.98 9.83
C GLN A 109 -5.67 -14.70 10.67
N GLY A 110 -6.66 -14.56 11.55
CA GLY A 110 -6.61 -13.64 12.69
C GLY A 110 -7.26 -12.28 12.46
N GLU A 111 -8.14 -12.18 11.47
CA GLU A 111 -8.91 -10.96 11.20
C GLU A 111 -9.68 -10.48 12.44
N ASP A 112 -10.30 -11.41 13.15
CA ASP A 112 -11.00 -11.19 14.42
C ASP A 112 -10.07 -10.77 15.57
N ASN A 113 -8.76 -11.00 15.43
CA ASN A 113 -7.74 -10.73 16.42
C ASN A 113 -6.88 -9.48 16.08
N LEU A 114 -7.24 -8.77 15.02
CA LEU A 114 -6.67 -7.47 14.68
C LEU A 114 -7.42 -6.33 15.38
N THR A 115 -6.69 -5.29 15.72
CA THR A 115 -7.22 -3.99 16.13
C THR A 115 -6.58 -2.92 15.25
N CYS A 116 -7.37 -1.95 14.82
CA CYS A 116 -6.90 -0.87 13.98
C CYS A 116 -6.77 0.43 14.75
N TYR A 117 -5.70 1.16 14.47
CA TYR A 117 -5.47 2.52 14.92
C TYR A 117 -5.26 3.45 13.72
N THR A 118 -6.02 4.55 13.68
CA THR A 118 -5.87 5.64 12.71
C THR A 118 -5.76 6.95 13.46
N TYR A 119 -4.99 7.90 12.91
CA TYR A 119 -4.81 9.22 13.49
C TYR A 119 -4.56 10.26 12.39
N ASN A 120 -4.55 11.55 12.77
CA ASN A 120 -4.35 12.67 11.85
C ASN A 120 -5.33 12.64 10.67
N THR A 121 -4.85 12.42 9.44
CA THR A 121 -5.67 12.34 8.22
C THR A 121 -6.54 11.08 8.14
N LYS A 122 -6.31 10.11 9.03
CA LYS A 122 -7.01 8.82 9.11
C LYS A 122 -6.88 7.94 7.86
N GLN A 123 -5.94 8.27 6.97
CA GLN A 123 -5.66 7.49 5.76
C GLN A 123 -4.80 6.26 6.08
N ALA A 124 -3.77 6.42 6.92
CA ALA A 124 -2.98 5.28 7.37
C ALA A 124 -3.80 4.44 8.37
N GLN A 125 -3.80 3.12 8.16
CA GLN A 125 -4.48 2.16 9.02
C GLN A 125 -3.47 1.18 9.62
N HIS A 126 -3.16 1.36 10.91
CA HIS A 126 -2.20 0.54 11.65
C HIS A 126 -2.91 -0.66 12.28
N PHE A 127 -2.58 -1.89 11.85
CA PHE A 127 -3.22 -3.11 12.33
C PHE A 127 -2.31 -3.87 13.30
N PHE A 128 -2.72 -4.01 14.56
CA PHE A 128 -1.97 -4.73 15.58
C PHE A 128 -2.79 -5.87 16.20
N CYS A 129 -2.09 -6.92 16.60
CA CYS A 129 -2.67 -8.07 17.27
C CYS A 129 -3.18 -7.67 18.66
N LYS A 130 -4.48 -7.82 18.94
CA LYS A 130 -5.04 -7.50 20.27
C LYS A 130 -4.53 -8.40 21.40
N THR A 131 -3.92 -9.54 21.06
CA THR A 131 -3.35 -10.48 22.03
C THR A 131 -1.90 -10.15 22.40
N CYS A 132 -1.03 -9.75 21.46
CA CYS A 132 0.40 -9.54 21.73
C CYS A 132 0.92 -8.13 21.40
N GLY A 133 0.07 -7.23 20.90
CA GLY A 133 0.42 -5.85 20.57
C GLY A 133 1.23 -5.64 19.29
N VAL A 134 1.72 -6.72 18.65
CA VAL A 134 2.54 -6.62 17.44
C VAL A 134 1.72 -6.14 16.25
N GLU A 135 2.20 -5.10 15.58
CA GLU A 135 1.76 -4.65 14.27
C GLU A 135 2.59 -5.35 13.19
N SER A 136 1.98 -6.27 12.45
CA SER A 136 2.71 -7.05 11.45
C SER A 136 2.56 -6.49 10.03
N PHE A 137 1.52 -5.70 9.79
CA PHE A 137 1.31 -4.96 8.55
C PHE A 137 0.39 -3.75 8.80
N TYR A 138 0.34 -2.83 7.84
CA TYR A 138 -0.51 -1.65 7.87
C TYR A 138 -0.90 -1.20 6.47
N THR A 139 -1.92 -0.35 6.35
CA THR A 139 -2.20 0.38 5.10
C THR A 139 -1.48 1.73 5.14
N PRO A 140 -0.52 2.00 4.24
CA PRO A 140 0.22 3.27 4.21
C PRO A 140 -0.65 4.47 3.84
N ARG A 141 -0.25 5.67 4.30
CA ARG A 141 -0.91 6.93 3.91
C ARG A 141 -0.70 7.26 2.43
N LEU A 142 0.52 7.10 1.93
CA LEU A 142 0.87 7.44 0.55
C LEU A 142 0.23 6.49 -0.47
N LEU A 143 0.04 5.23 -0.07
CA LEU A 143 -0.44 4.14 -0.91
C LEU A 143 -1.62 3.44 -0.21
N PRO A 144 -2.81 4.05 -0.22
CA PRO A 144 -3.96 3.57 0.56
C PRO A 144 -4.54 2.24 0.06
N ASN A 145 -4.21 1.84 -1.17
CA ASN A 145 -4.63 0.57 -1.76
C ASN A 145 -3.61 -0.55 -1.53
N ASP A 146 -2.49 -0.28 -0.86
CA ASP A 146 -1.39 -1.23 -0.73
C ASP A 146 -1.22 -1.68 0.73
N LYS A 147 -0.23 -2.55 0.97
CA LYS A 147 0.09 -3.08 2.29
C LYS A 147 1.56 -2.83 2.59
N GLY A 148 1.82 -2.14 3.69
CA GLY A 148 3.16 -2.06 4.29
C GLY A 148 3.36 -3.25 5.22
N VAL A 149 4.31 -4.12 4.92
CA VAL A 149 4.63 -5.31 5.72
C VAL A 149 5.89 -5.05 6.53
N LEU A 150 5.85 -5.32 7.84
CA LEU A 150 7.00 -5.11 8.71
C LEU A 150 7.98 -6.26 8.55
N ILE A 151 9.23 -5.92 8.24
CA ILE A 151 10.25 -6.93 7.94
C ILE A 151 10.54 -7.89 9.10
N ASN A 152 10.49 -7.38 10.34
CA ASN A 152 10.74 -8.18 11.54
C ASN A 152 9.58 -9.15 11.86
N CYS A 153 8.47 -9.08 11.11
CA CYS A 153 7.31 -9.96 11.26
C CYS A 153 7.24 -11.05 10.19
N LEU A 154 8.23 -11.13 9.30
CA LEU A 154 8.41 -12.27 8.40
C LEU A 154 9.00 -13.46 9.17
N ASP A 155 8.61 -14.66 8.77
CA ASP A 155 9.13 -15.89 9.35
C ASP A 155 10.62 -16.07 9.03
N LYS A 156 11.31 -16.80 9.90
CA LYS A 156 12.71 -17.19 9.69
C LYS A 156 12.82 -18.06 8.44
N GLY A 157 13.92 -17.90 7.70
CA GLY A 157 14.22 -18.64 6.48
C GLY A 157 13.95 -17.87 5.19
N THR A 158 13.05 -16.88 5.19
CA THR A 158 12.87 -16.01 4.01
C THR A 158 13.82 -14.80 4.05
N LEU A 159 14.08 -14.26 5.25
CA LEU A 159 14.97 -13.12 5.45
C LEU A 159 16.46 -13.45 5.22
N GLU A 160 16.90 -14.68 5.51
CA GLU A 160 18.30 -15.08 5.34
C GLU A 160 18.73 -15.10 3.88
N THR A 161 17.78 -15.31 2.97
CA THR A 161 17.97 -15.23 1.52
C THR A 161 17.63 -13.85 0.96
N THR A 162 17.41 -12.85 1.81
CA THR A 162 16.91 -11.53 1.40
C THR A 162 17.96 -10.43 1.60
N ASP A 163 18.26 -9.69 0.52
CA ASP A 163 19.04 -8.45 0.61
C ASP A 163 18.14 -7.30 1.05
N ILE A 164 18.54 -6.54 2.07
CA ILE A 164 17.74 -5.45 2.63
C ILE A 164 18.43 -4.11 2.40
N THR A 165 17.78 -3.24 1.64
CA THR A 165 18.17 -1.83 1.48
C THR A 165 17.27 -0.96 2.34
N VAL A 166 17.85 -0.05 3.13
CA VAL A 166 17.09 0.89 3.96
C VAL A 166 17.10 2.27 3.30
N ILE A 167 15.92 2.87 3.14
CA ILE A 167 15.75 4.25 2.67
C ILE A 167 15.13 5.08 3.79
N ASP A 168 15.79 6.17 4.15
CA ASP A 168 15.24 7.12 5.11
C ASP A 168 14.10 7.93 4.47
N PHE A 169 13.02 8.12 5.23
CA PHE A 169 11.86 8.91 4.81
C PHE A 169 11.53 9.98 5.85
N ASP A 170 11.44 11.23 5.40
CA ASP A 170 11.11 12.36 6.27
C ASP A 170 9.58 12.52 6.42
N GLY A 171 9.00 11.66 7.27
CA GLY A 171 7.59 11.72 7.60
C GLY A 171 7.21 12.88 8.52
N GLN A 172 8.15 13.63 9.09
CA GLN A 172 7.88 14.88 9.80
C GLN A 172 7.57 16.00 8.81
N ASN A 173 8.32 16.09 7.72
CA ASN A 173 8.11 17.06 6.63
C ASN A 173 7.38 16.43 5.43
N TRP A 174 6.17 15.92 5.68
CA TRP A 174 5.41 15.07 4.75
C TRP A 174 5.29 15.62 3.32
N ASN A 175 4.93 16.89 3.16
CA ASN A 175 4.64 17.46 1.82
C ASN A 175 5.89 17.45 0.93
N GLU A 176 7.02 17.90 1.47
CA GLU A 176 8.31 17.94 0.77
C GLU A 176 8.86 16.54 0.51
N ALA A 177 8.69 15.62 1.47
CA ALA A 177 9.13 14.24 1.32
C ALA A 177 8.38 13.50 0.21
N VAL A 178 7.07 13.74 0.09
CA VAL A 178 6.25 13.15 -0.99
C VAL A 178 6.61 13.74 -2.34
N GLU A 179 6.87 15.04 -2.43
CA GLU A 179 7.31 15.68 -3.67
C GLU A 179 8.64 15.07 -4.15
N LYS A 180 9.64 14.97 -3.27
CA LYS A 180 10.92 14.31 -3.57
C LYS A 180 10.73 12.86 -4.02
N TYR A 181 9.90 12.12 -3.31
CA TYR A 181 9.61 10.72 -3.65
C TYR A 181 8.97 10.60 -5.04
N ASN A 182 8.02 11.47 -5.36
CA ASN A 182 7.35 11.47 -6.66
C ASN A 182 8.28 11.91 -7.81
N THR A 183 9.19 12.86 -7.58
CA THR A 183 10.18 13.28 -8.57
C THR A 183 11.19 12.16 -8.86
N ASN A 184 11.67 11.47 -7.82
CA ASN A 184 12.55 10.32 -7.99
C ASN A 184 11.89 9.18 -8.80
N ILE A 185 10.57 9.01 -8.68
CA ILE A 185 9.82 8.05 -9.52
C ILE A 185 9.80 8.49 -10.99
N LYS A 186 9.60 9.79 -11.25
CA LYS A 186 9.55 10.33 -12.62
C LYS A 186 10.89 10.17 -13.34
N GLU A 187 11.99 10.54 -12.69
CA GLU A 187 13.34 10.40 -13.25
C GLU A 187 13.68 8.94 -13.58
N VAL A 188 13.33 8.00 -12.70
CA VAL A 188 13.53 6.54 -12.94
C VAL A 188 12.60 5.98 -14.02
N SER A 189 11.44 6.61 -14.27
CA SER A 189 10.55 6.22 -15.36
C SER A 189 11.06 6.68 -16.73
N GLU A 190 11.54 7.92 -16.81
CA GLU A 190 12.09 8.51 -18.04
C GLU A 190 13.38 7.81 -18.51
N ASP A 191 14.24 7.40 -17.57
CA ASP A 191 15.45 6.64 -17.90
C ASP A 191 15.17 5.23 -18.44
N SER A 192 14.03 4.61 -18.10
CA SER A 192 13.71 3.26 -18.60
C SER A 192 13.02 3.21 -19.94
N ASP A 193 12.39 4.30 -20.36
CA ASP A 193 11.78 4.40 -21.68
C ASP A 193 12.85 4.69 -22.75
N SER A 194 14.06 5.13 -22.34
CA SER A 194 15.21 5.34 -23.23
C SER A 194 15.97 4.05 -23.62
N LYS A 195 15.57 2.87 -23.12
CA LYS A 195 16.24 1.57 -23.38
C LYS A 195 15.41 0.56 -24.19
N SER A 196 14.24 0.93 -24.70
CA SER A 196 13.39 0.03 -25.50
C SER A 196 13.44 0.23 -27.01
N ASP A 197 14.42 0.96 -27.55
CA ASP A 197 14.68 0.99 -29.00
C ASP A 197 16.05 0.38 -29.32
N LYS A 198 16.07 -0.93 -29.55
CA LYS A 198 17.10 -1.64 -30.33
C LYS A 198 16.46 -2.73 -31.17
#